data_AF-A0A3N2HUK9-F1
#
_entry.id   AF-A0A3N2HUK9-F1
#
_cell.length_a   1.000
_cell.length_b   1.000
_cell.length_c   1.000
_cell.angle_alpha   90.00
_cell.angle_beta   90.00
_cell.angle_gamma   90.00
#
_symmetry.space_group_name_H-M   'P 1'
#
loop_
_entity.id
_entity.type
_entity.pdbx_description
1 polymer ?
#
loop_
_entity_poly.entity_id
_entity_poly.type
_entity_poly.pdbx_seq_one_letter_code
_entity_poly.pdbx_strand_id
1 'polypeptide(L)' 'MSVGDKAKDFVQKAAGKAEEAVGKRTDDEELTKQGHKDQHMSEERLETEKAKDDLGQS' A
#
# COMPACT_ATOMS: atom_id res chain seq x y z
N MET A 1 20.17 2.29 -37.42
CA MET A 1 19.13 2.71 -36.46
C MET A 1 19.19 4.22 -36.32
N SER A 2 18.07 4.90 -36.54
CA SER A 2 18.00 6.38 -36.59
C SER A 2 18.14 6.99 -35.19
N VAL A 3 18.60 8.23 -35.10
CA VAL A 3 18.62 9.03 -33.85
C VAL A 3 17.20 9.18 -33.28
N GLY A 4 16.19 9.20 -34.15
CA GLY A 4 14.77 9.25 -33.76
C GLY A 4 14.29 8.02 -32.98
N ASP A 5 14.84 6.83 -33.28
CA ASP A 5 14.49 5.60 -32.54
C ASP A 5 15.06 5.64 -31.11
N LYS A 6 16.30 6.10 -30.96
CA LYS A 6 16.93 6.24 -29.62
C LYS A 6 16.18 7.24 -28.73
N ALA A 7 15.66 8.32 -29.31
CA ALA A 7 14.88 9.31 -28.55
C ALA A 7 13.55 8.72 -28.07
N LYS A 8 12.84 7.98 -28.93
CA LYS A 8 11.59 7.30 -28.56
C LYS A 8 11.82 6.25 -27.47
N ASP A 9 12.87 5.43 -27.60
CA ASP A 9 13.24 4.43 -26.59
C ASP A 9 13.54 5.07 -25.23
N PHE A 10 14.21 6.23 -25.22
CA PHE A 10 14.55 6.91 -23.98
C PHE A 10 13.32 7.51 -23.31
N VAL A 11 12.45 8.16 -24.09
CA VAL A 11 11.17 8.69 -23.59
C VAL A 11 10.30 7.58 -23.04
N GLN A 12 10.21 6.45 -23.74
CA GLN A 12 9.39 5.31 -23.31
C GLN A 12 9.95 4.67 -22.04
N LYS A 13 11.27 4.55 -21.90
CA LYS A 13 11.92 4.12 -20.65
C LYS A 13 11.71 5.10 -19.50
N ALA A 14 11.76 6.40 -19.76
CA ALA A 14 11.55 7.42 -18.75
C ALA A 14 10.09 7.43 -18.26
N ALA A 15 9.14 7.33 -19.18
CA ALA A 15 7.72 7.22 -18.87
C ALA A 15 7.42 5.97 -18.03
N GLY A 16 7.92 4.80 -18.44
CA GLY A 16 7.73 3.56 -17.69
C GLY A 16 8.35 3.60 -16.29
N LYS A 17 9.54 4.20 -16.13
CA LYS A 17 10.13 4.39 -14.79
C LYS A 17 9.33 5.37 -13.93
N ALA A 18 8.75 6.40 -14.52
CA ALA A 18 7.91 7.35 -13.81
C ALA A 18 6.61 6.68 -13.35
N GLU A 19 5.93 5.92 -14.22
CA GLU A 19 4.76 5.12 -13.84
C GLU A 19 5.09 4.08 -12.77
N GLU A 20 6.23 3.38 -12.88
CA GLU A 20 6.63 2.38 -11.87
C GLU A 20 6.92 3.04 -10.51
N ALA A 21 7.54 4.23 -10.51
CA ALA A 21 7.84 4.97 -9.27
C ALA A 21 6.59 5.58 -8.62
N VAL A 22 5.67 6.11 -9.42
CA VAL A 22 4.38 6.65 -8.93
C VAL A 22 3.49 5.53 -8.45
N GLY A 23 3.42 4.42 -9.21
CA GLY A 23 2.71 3.20 -8.84
C GLY A 23 3.21 2.66 -7.51
N LYS A 24 4.52 2.41 -7.37
CA LYS A 24 5.10 1.94 -6.11
C LYS A 24 4.80 2.87 -4.93
N ARG A 25 4.95 4.19 -5.09
CA ARG A 25 4.66 5.13 -4.00
C ARG A 25 3.19 5.14 -3.58
N THR A 26 2.29 5.16 -4.54
CA THR A 26 0.85 5.22 -4.27
C THR A 26 0.36 3.91 -3.66
N ASP A 27 0.83 2.79 -4.18
CA ASP A 27 0.47 1.45 -3.72
C ASP A 27 1.04 1.18 -2.32
N ASP A 28 2.29 1.58 -2.02
CA ASP A 28 2.85 1.54 -0.66
C ASP A 28 2.04 2.40 0.33
N GLU A 29 1.65 3.63 -0.04
CA GLU A 29 0.85 4.49 0.82
C GLU A 29 -0.54 3.91 1.10
N GLU A 30 -1.17 3.31 0.10
CA GLU A 30 -2.46 2.65 0.26
C GLU A 30 -2.34 1.41 1.14
N LEU A 31 -1.34 0.54 0.88
CA LEU A 31 -1.10 -0.68 1.63
C LEU A 31 -0.76 -0.37 3.10
N THR A 32 0.03 0.67 3.34
CA THR A 32 0.40 1.11 4.70
C THR A 32 -0.81 1.66 5.45
N LYS A 33 -1.68 2.44 4.78
CA LYS A 33 -2.94 2.92 5.37
C LYS A 33 -3.91 1.79 5.67
N GLN A 34 -4.05 0.81 4.78
CA GLN A 34 -4.88 -0.37 5.01
C GLN A 34 -4.33 -1.21 6.17
N GLY A 35 -3.02 -1.45 6.21
CA GLY A 35 -2.36 -2.18 7.30
C GLY A 35 -2.55 -1.53 8.67
N HIS A 36 -2.40 -0.21 8.76
CA HIS A 36 -2.67 0.53 10.01
C HIS A 36 -4.13 0.44 10.43
N LYS A 37 -5.06 0.53 9.47
CA LYS A 37 -6.50 0.40 9.75
C LYS A 37 -6.84 -1.01 10.25
N ASP A 38 -6.30 -2.03 9.62
CA ASP A 38 -6.51 -3.43 10.02
C ASP A 38 -5.90 -3.75 11.39
N GLN A 39 -4.73 -3.18 11.71
CA GLN A 39 -4.13 -3.29 13.04
C GLN A 39 -5.01 -2.65 14.11
N HIS A 40 -5.49 -1.42 13.88
CA HIS A 40 -6.33 -0.71 14.84
C HIS A 40 -7.66 -1.45 15.08
N MET A 41 -8.30 -1.91 14.01
CA MET A 41 -9.54 -2.70 14.10
C MET A 41 -9.31 -4.05 14.79
N SER A 42 -8.14 -4.66 14.64
CA SER A 42 -7.82 -5.92 15.31
C SER A 42 -7.57 -5.74 16.81
N GLU A 43 -6.86 -4.68 17.20
CA GLU A 43 -6.64 -4.34 18.61
C GLU A 43 -7.96 -4.02 19.32
N GLU A 44 -8.82 -3.20 18.70
CA GLU A 44 -10.15 -2.87 19.26
C GLU A 44 -11.02 -4.13 19.40
N ARG A 45 -10.99 -5.05 18.42
CA ARG A 45 -11.74 -6.32 18.52
C ARG A 45 -11.20 -7.22 19.62
N LEU A 46 -9.89 -7.36 19.74
CA LEU A 46 -9.25 -8.15 20.80
C LEU A 46 -9.58 -7.60 22.20
N GLU A 47 -9.56 -6.28 22.36
CA GLU A 47 -9.92 -5.62 23.63
C GLU A 47 -11.40 -5.83 23.95
N THR A 48 -12.27 -5.71 22.95
CA THR A 48 -13.71 -5.95 23.10
C THR A 48 -14.01 -7.41 23.44
N GLU A 49 -13.31 -8.36 22.82
CA GLU A 49 -13.46 -9.79 23.12
C GLU A 49 -12.95 -10.13 24.51
N LYS A 50 -11.80 -9.59 24.92
CA LYS A 50 -11.32 -9.72 26.31
C LYS A 50 -12.31 -9.19 27.32
N ALA A 51 -12.86 -8.00 27.08
CA ALA A 51 -13.83 -7.40 27.98
C ALA A 51 -15.12 -8.24 28.09
N LYS A 52 -15.56 -8.85 26.98
CA LYS A 52 -16.70 -9.78 26.99
C LYS A 52 -16.40 -11.09 27.69
N ASP A 53 -15.19 -11.63 27.55
CA ASP A 53 -14.77 -12.86 28.23
C ASP A 53 -14.68 -12.63 29.75
N ASP A 54 -14.11 -11.50 30.18
CA ASP A 54 -14.07 -11.10 31.60
C ASP A 54 -15.46 -10.84 32.18
N LEU A 55 -16.36 -10.17 31.44
CA LEU A 55 -17.75 -9.91 31.86
C LEU A 55 -18.63 -11.16 31.80
N GLY A 56 -18.27 -12.17 31.01
CA GLY A 56 -19.00 -13.43 30.87
C GLY A 56 -18.65 -14.47 31.94
N GLN A 57 -17.56 -14.28 32.67
CA GLN A 57 -17.09 -15.20 33.71
C GLN A 57 -17.43 -14.78 35.16
N SER A 58 -18.14 -13.67 35.37
CA SER A 58 -18.58 -13.20 36.71
C SER A 58 -19.98 -13.65 37.10
#